data_AF-A0A1H5LMQ1-F1
#
_entry.id   AF-A0A1H5LMQ1-F1
#
_cell.length_a   1.000
_cell.length_b   1.000
_cell.length_c   1.000
_cell.angle_alpha   90.00
_cell.angle_beta   90.00
_cell.angle_gamma   90.00
#
_symmetry.space_group_name_H-M   'P 1'
#
loop_
_entity.id
_entity.type
_entity.pdbx_description
1 polymer ?
#
loop_
_entity_poly.entity_id
_entity_poly.type
_entity_poly.pdbx_seq_one_letter_code
_entity_poly.pdbx_strand_id
1 'polypeptide(L)'
;MGRIDGRPGPGRRIAAGHGERQGTPPRLHGCRARLPHAGRTRGTVPRPGGTVPDGGGFLHPDAVTCQNGDVNLDHVFVCGNPALDFAATLRARRSTRFEMFVTPDRLNAWYLESGLVDTITPGNEDDVRAAVTVREAAYRLITDRRLGEEFDREALAVLNGAARELPVTPQLTPAGRHTDATPAQALATVARQTVELLSGPDVPLLKECGNPECTRVYIDRSRGMRRQWCGMESCGNKYKAAAYRARKKTAAAADAAS
;
A
#
# COMPACT_ATOMS: atom_id res chain seq x y z
N MET A 1 52.44 30.60 63.90
CA MET A 1 52.57 29.93 62.58
C MET A 1 51.17 29.49 62.15
N GLY A 2 50.52 29.87 61.05
CA GLY A 2 50.84 30.65 59.85
C GLY A 2 49.73 30.27 58.85
N ARG A 3 48.83 31.22 58.52
CA ARG A 3 47.83 31.11 57.44
C ARG A 3 48.53 31.25 56.09
N ILE A 4 48.05 30.54 55.06
CA ILE A 4 47.98 31.11 53.71
C ILE A 4 46.89 30.44 52.86
N ASP A 5 46.01 31.30 52.35
CA ASP A 5 44.97 31.10 51.36
C ASP A 5 45.56 30.89 49.95
N GLY A 6 44.82 30.22 49.05
CA GLY A 6 45.13 30.11 47.63
C GLY A 6 43.87 30.06 46.76
N ARG A 7 43.39 31.24 46.34
CA ARG A 7 42.37 31.43 45.29
C ARG A 7 43.04 31.62 43.90
N PRO A 8 42.28 31.69 42.78
CA PRO A 8 42.58 31.01 41.52
C PRO A 8 43.14 31.91 40.40
N GLY A 9 43.56 31.31 39.29
CA GLY A 9 44.01 32.01 38.07
C GLY A 9 43.29 31.55 36.78
N PRO A 10 43.31 32.36 35.70
CA PRO A 10 42.29 32.34 34.64
C PRO A 10 42.78 31.93 33.24
N GLY A 11 41.82 31.53 32.40
CA GLY A 11 41.73 31.92 30.98
C GLY A 11 42.51 31.13 29.92
N ARG A 12 41.79 30.62 28.90
CA ARG A 12 41.97 31.07 27.51
C ARG A 12 40.90 30.50 26.56
N ARG A 13 40.26 31.41 25.83
CA ARG A 13 39.56 31.13 24.56
C ARG A 13 40.59 30.90 23.46
N ILE A 14 40.31 29.96 22.56
CA ILE A 14 40.86 29.97 21.19
C ILE A 14 39.70 29.65 20.23
N ALA A 15 39.50 30.55 19.27
CA ALA A 15 38.64 30.38 18.11
C ALA A 15 39.53 30.27 16.86
N ALA A 16 39.22 29.32 15.98
CA ALA A 16 39.49 29.25 14.53
C ALA A 16 38.96 27.87 14.09
N GLY A 17 38.10 27.65 13.08
CA GLY A 17 37.80 28.44 11.90
C GLY A 17 38.60 27.90 10.71
N HIS A 18 38.19 26.76 10.12
CA HIS A 18 38.57 26.39 8.74
C HIS A 18 37.46 25.55 8.08
N GLY A 19 37.06 25.98 6.89
CA GLY A 19 35.92 25.47 6.15
C GLY A 19 36.16 24.15 5.43
N GLU A 20 35.10 23.36 5.35
CA GLU A 20 35.05 22.15 4.54
C GLU A 20 34.39 22.42 3.18
N ARG A 21 35.11 21.97 2.15
CA ARG A 21 34.83 22.15 0.74
C ARG A 21 33.69 21.21 0.33
N GLN A 22 32.74 21.76 -0.43
CA GLN A 22 31.71 21.01 -1.12
C GLN A 22 32.35 20.15 -2.22
N GLY A 23 32.35 18.83 -2.04
CA GLY A 23 32.72 17.85 -3.05
C GLY A 23 31.49 17.35 -3.79
N THR A 24 31.36 17.72 -5.07
CA THR A 24 30.37 17.21 -6.01
C THR A 24 30.65 15.72 -6.34
N PRO A 25 29.67 14.81 -6.27
CA PRO A 25 29.88 13.41 -6.67
C PRO A 25 29.92 13.26 -8.21
N PRO A 26 30.74 12.33 -8.74
CA PRO A 26 30.91 12.15 -10.18
C PRO A 26 29.72 11.44 -10.84
N ARG A 27 29.45 11.82 -12.10
CA ARG A 27 28.40 11.27 -12.96
C ARG A 27 28.77 9.85 -13.41
N LEU A 28 27.92 8.87 -13.13
CA LEU A 28 28.05 7.52 -13.66
C LEU A 28 27.52 7.49 -15.11
N HIS A 29 28.42 7.12 -16.03
CA HIS A 29 28.13 6.86 -17.43
C HIS A 29 27.25 5.61 -17.59
N GLY A 30 26.25 5.73 -18.48
CA GLY A 30 25.29 4.68 -18.78
C GLY A 30 25.92 3.46 -19.45
N CYS A 31 25.64 2.29 -18.88
CA CYS A 31 25.76 1.01 -19.57
C CYS A 31 24.39 0.62 -20.13
N ARG A 32 24.23 0.73 -21.45
CA ARG A 32 23.11 0.12 -22.20
C ARG A 32 23.38 -1.37 -22.35
N ALA A 33 22.59 -2.21 -21.69
CA ALA A 33 22.53 -3.64 -21.99
C ALA A 33 21.76 -3.89 -23.30
N ARG A 34 22.40 -4.58 -24.25
CA ARG A 34 21.77 -5.10 -25.48
C ARG A 34 20.94 -6.34 -25.13
N LEU A 35 19.68 -6.34 -25.53
CA LEU A 35 18.84 -7.55 -25.56
C LEU A 35 19.09 -8.33 -26.87
N PRO A 36 19.20 -9.67 -26.83
CA PRO A 36 19.27 -10.49 -28.04
C PRO A 36 17.89 -10.64 -28.69
N HIS A 37 17.87 -10.56 -30.02
CA HIS A 37 16.69 -10.81 -30.87
C HIS A 37 16.23 -12.27 -30.75
N ALA A 38 15.02 -12.49 -30.24
CA ALA A 38 14.32 -13.78 -30.33
C ALA A 38 13.81 -13.99 -31.77
N GLY A 39 14.18 -15.13 -32.34
CA GLY A 39 13.86 -15.56 -33.70
C GLY A 39 12.36 -15.77 -33.93
N ARG A 40 11.93 -15.39 -35.13
CA ARG A 40 10.56 -15.49 -35.62
C ARG A 40 10.32 -16.90 -36.15
N THR A 41 9.67 -17.77 -35.39
CA THR A 41 9.16 -19.04 -35.91
C THR A 41 7.80 -18.82 -36.58
N ARG A 42 7.72 -19.13 -37.89
CA ARG A 42 6.48 -19.10 -38.66
C ARG A 42 5.62 -20.30 -38.27
N GLY A 43 4.51 -20.07 -37.57
CA GLY A 43 3.47 -21.06 -37.37
C GLY A 43 2.59 -21.19 -38.62
N THR A 44 2.51 -22.40 -39.16
CA THR A 44 1.61 -22.81 -40.25
C THR A 44 0.21 -23.02 -39.67
N VAL A 45 -0.80 -22.34 -40.22
CA VAL A 45 -2.22 -22.49 -39.84
C VAL A 45 -2.87 -23.56 -40.72
N PRO A 46 -3.53 -24.60 -40.17
CA PRO A 46 -4.43 -25.45 -40.94
C PRO A 46 -5.86 -24.90 -40.93
N ARG A 47 -6.52 -25.01 -42.09
CA ARG A 47 -7.90 -24.57 -42.39
C ARG A 47 -8.95 -25.42 -41.65
N PRO A 48 -10.09 -24.86 -41.23
CA PRO A 48 -11.23 -25.67 -40.81
C PRO A 48 -12.10 -26.06 -42.01
N GLY A 49 -12.35 -27.36 -42.15
CA GLY A 49 -13.44 -27.92 -42.95
C GLY A 49 -14.34 -28.70 -42.01
N GLY A 50 -15.64 -28.36 -41.98
CA GLY A 50 -16.60 -29.00 -41.10
C GLY A 50 -18.00 -28.42 -41.29
N THR A 51 -18.83 -29.20 -41.96
CA THR A 51 -20.24 -29.06 -42.30
C THR A 51 -21.16 -28.72 -41.12
N VAL A 52 -22.15 -27.87 -41.39
CA VAL A 52 -23.33 -27.57 -40.55
C VAL A 52 -24.47 -28.50 -40.95
N PRO A 53 -25.28 -29.01 -40.00
CA PRO A 53 -26.67 -29.33 -40.27
C PRO A 53 -27.63 -28.40 -39.52
N ASP A 54 -28.68 -28.03 -40.24
CA ASP A 54 -29.87 -27.31 -39.80
C ASP A 54 -30.64 -28.03 -38.69
N GLY A 55 -31.30 -27.24 -37.84
CA GLY A 55 -32.57 -27.63 -37.23
C GLY A 55 -32.76 -27.27 -35.77
N GLY A 56 -33.79 -26.47 -35.49
CA GLY A 56 -34.52 -26.51 -34.22
C GLY A 56 -34.40 -25.25 -33.37
N GLY A 57 -35.34 -24.33 -33.57
CA GLY A 57 -35.55 -23.20 -32.66
C GLY A 57 -36.09 -23.65 -31.31
N PHE A 58 -35.55 -23.05 -30.25
CA PHE A 58 -36.23 -22.87 -28.98
C PHE A 58 -35.90 -21.47 -28.45
N LEU A 59 -36.95 -20.69 -28.23
CA LEU A 59 -36.92 -19.39 -27.56
C LEU A 59 -36.42 -19.62 -26.12
N HIS A 60 -35.26 -19.08 -25.77
CA HIS A 60 -34.81 -19.01 -24.38
C HIS A 60 -35.08 -17.59 -23.85
N PRO A 61 -35.84 -17.43 -22.75
CA PRO A 61 -36.10 -16.14 -22.13
C PRO A 61 -34.86 -15.67 -21.36
N ASP A 62 -34.71 -14.35 -21.32
CA ASP A 62 -33.88 -13.59 -20.40
C ASP A 62 -32.40 -13.98 -20.34
N ALA A 63 -31.66 -13.49 -21.35
CA ALA A 63 -30.25 -13.20 -21.19
C ALA A 63 -30.09 -12.07 -20.16
N VAL A 64 -30.17 -12.43 -18.87
CA VAL A 64 -29.52 -11.68 -17.81
C VAL A 64 -28.06 -11.65 -18.20
N THR A 65 -27.60 -10.49 -18.64
CA THR A 65 -26.17 -10.24 -18.79
C THR A 65 -25.58 -10.31 -17.39
N CYS A 66 -25.10 -11.48 -17.02
CA CYS A 66 -24.07 -11.60 -15.99
C CYS A 66 -22.84 -10.87 -16.57
N GLN A 67 -22.84 -9.55 -16.46
CA GLN A 67 -21.60 -8.82 -16.32
C GLN A 67 -20.98 -9.38 -15.06
N ASN A 68 -20.19 -10.45 -15.22
CA ASN A 68 -19.18 -10.82 -14.27
C ASN A 68 -18.30 -9.58 -14.19
N GLY A 69 -18.61 -8.70 -13.24
CA GLY A 69 -17.80 -7.54 -12.97
C GLY A 69 -16.45 -8.08 -12.59
N ASP A 70 -15.48 -7.97 -13.50
CA ASP A 70 -14.09 -8.35 -13.25
C ASP A 70 -13.68 -7.71 -11.92
N VAL A 71 -13.69 -8.52 -10.87
CA VAL A 71 -13.28 -8.08 -9.55
C VAL A 71 -11.81 -7.81 -9.67
N ASN A 72 -11.43 -6.54 -9.78
CA ASN A 72 -10.02 -6.17 -9.84
C ASN A 72 -9.38 -6.56 -8.49
N LEU A 73 -8.67 -7.68 -8.55
CA LEU A 73 -7.87 -8.25 -7.48
C LEU A 73 -6.43 -7.73 -7.52
N ASP A 74 -6.13 -6.65 -8.23
CA ASP A 74 -4.80 -6.07 -8.14
C ASP A 74 -4.63 -5.37 -6.79
N HIS A 75 -3.49 -5.57 -6.14
CA HIS A 75 -3.15 -4.76 -4.98
C HIS A 75 -2.79 -3.35 -5.43
N VAL A 76 -3.18 -2.35 -4.64
CA VAL A 76 -3.05 -0.95 -5.01
C VAL A 76 -2.34 -0.21 -3.89
N PHE A 77 -1.09 0.18 -4.14
CA PHE A 77 -0.18 0.80 -3.17
C PHE A 77 -0.12 2.32 -3.36
N VAL A 78 -1.09 3.04 -2.79
CA VAL A 78 -1.32 4.47 -3.03
C VAL A 78 -1.41 5.30 -1.76
N CYS A 79 -1.34 4.62 -0.61
CA CYS A 79 -1.51 5.24 0.71
C CYS A 79 -0.22 5.89 1.21
N GLY A 80 0.92 5.59 0.59
CA GLY A 80 2.22 6.23 0.87
C GLY A 80 3.01 5.61 2.03
N ASN A 81 2.52 4.48 2.57
CA ASN A 81 3.18 3.63 3.54
C ASN A 81 2.56 2.21 3.45
N PRO A 82 3.37 1.13 3.39
CA PRO A 82 2.85 -0.24 3.29
C PRO A 82 1.89 -0.65 4.42
N ALA A 83 2.04 -0.13 5.64
CA ALA A 83 1.09 -0.38 6.74
C ALA A 83 -0.32 0.14 6.43
N LEU A 84 -0.43 1.29 5.76
CA LEU A 84 -1.71 1.85 5.33
C LEU A 84 -2.29 1.05 4.16
N ASP A 85 -1.44 0.66 3.20
CA ASP A 85 -1.85 -0.16 2.07
C ASP A 85 -2.28 -1.57 2.52
N PHE A 86 -1.70 -2.11 3.60
CA PHE A 86 -2.10 -3.34 4.27
C PHE A 86 -3.48 -3.20 4.92
N ALA A 87 -3.69 -2.15 5.72
CA ALA A 87 -5.00 -1.88 6.34
C ALA A 87 -6.12 -1.69 5.29
N ALA A 88 -5.74 -1.21 4.10
CA ALA A 88 -6.61 -0.97 2.95
C ALA A 88 -6.95 -2.24 2.12
N THR A 89 -6.43 -3.42 2.48
CA THR A 89 -6.76 -4.68 1.80
C THR A 89 -8.18 -5.15 2.12
N LEU A 90 -8.76 -4.78 3.26
CA LEU A 90 -10.23 -4.81 3.41
C LEU A 90 -10.80 -3.50 2.89
N ARG A 91 -11.45 -3.57 1.73
CA ARG A 91 -12.02 -2.40 1.05
C ARG A 91 -13.47 -2.19 1.49
N ALA A 92 -13.95 -0.95 1.33
CA ALA A 92 -15.35 -0.56 1.53
C ALA A 92 -15.94 -0.99 2.89
N ARG A 93 -15.21 -0.70 3.99
CA ARG A 93 -15.59 -1.13 5.36
C ARG A 93 -16.96 -0.62 5.82
N ARG A 94 -17.46 0.46 5.22
CA ARG A 94 -18.77 1.10 5.50
C ARG A 94 -19.92 0.63 4.60
N SER A 95 -19.63 -0.19 3.59
CA SER A 95 -20.66 -0.72 2.68
C SER A 95 -20.39 -2.21 2.43
N THR A 96 -20.41 -2.66 1.18
CA THR A 96 -20.13 -4.06 0.86
C THR A 96 -18.64 -4.32 0.98
N ARG A 97 -18.23 -4.90 2.11
CA ARG A 97 -16.83 -5.25 2.39
C ARG A 97 -16.28 -6.15 1.30
N PHE A 98 -15.08 -5.83 0.83
CA PHE A 98 -14.36 -6.63 -0.15
C PHE A 98 -13.00 -7.03 0.44
N GLU A 99 -12.88 -8.31 0.76
CA GLU A 99 -11.67 -8.94 1.30
C GLU A 99 -10.70 -9.28 0.16
N MET A 100 -9.42 -8.95 0.32
CA MET A 100 -8.37 -9.27 -0.65
C MET A 100 -7.57 -10.52 -0.25
N PHE A 101 -7.48 -10.84 1.04
CA PHE A 101 -6.81 -12.03 1.57
C PHE A 101 -7.77 -13.21 1.62
N VAL A 102 -8.32 -13.56 0.46
CA VAL A 102 -9.26 -14.68 0.31
C VAL A 102 -8.58 -16.04 0.26
N THR A 103 -7.26 -16.08 0.01
CA THR A 103 -6.44 -17.29 0.03
C THR A 103 -5.01 -16.96 0.50
N PRO A 104 -4.22 -17.97 0.93
CA PRO A 104 -2.82 -17.78 1.28
C PRO A 104 -1.96 -17.21 0.14
N ASP A 105 -2.23 -17.62 -1.10
CA ASP A 105 -1.51 -17.11 -2.28
C ASP A 105 -1.75 -15.60 -2.49
N ARG A 106 -2.96 -15.11 -2.18
CA ARG A 106 -3.28 -13.69 -2.26
C ARG A 106 -2.52 -12.88 -1.20
N LEU A 107 -2.34 -13.44 -0.01
CA LEU A 107 -1.51 -12.84 1.04
C LEU A 107 -0.04 -12.81 0.62
N ASN A 108 0.50 -13.93 0.12
CA ASN A 108 1.88 -14.00 -0.37
C ASN A 108 2.13 -13.01 -1.51
N ALA A 109 1.20 -12.92 -2.47
CA ALA A 109 1.25 -11.95 -3.56
C ALA A 109 1.30 -10.51 -3.04
N TRP A 110 0.50 -10.18 -2.02
CA TRP A 110 0.55 -8.83 -1.43
C TRP A 110 1.92 -8.51 -0.83
N TYR A 111 2.53 -9.46 -0.11
CA TYR A 111 3.87 -9.26 0.47
C TYR A 111 4.93 -9.00 -0.59
N LEU A 112 4.92 -9.76 -1.69
CA LEU A 112 5.84 -9.57 -2.82
C LEU A 112 5.58 -8.25 -3.56
N GLU A 113 4.33 -7.98 -3.94
CA GLU A 113 3.95 -6.78 -4.70
C GLU A 113 4.16 -5.48 -3.92
N SER A 114 4.09 -5.53 -2.58
CA SER A 114 4.39 -4.39 -1.70
C SER A 114 5.87 -3.99 -1.69
N GLY A 115 6.77 -4.87 -2.16
CA GLY A 115 8.22 -4.69 -2.09
C GLY A 115 8.80 -4.82 -0.69
N LEU A 116 8.04 -5.35 0.28
CA LEU A 116 8.55 -5.62 1.63
C LEU A 116 9.57 -6.75 1.64
N VAL A 117 9.38 -7.75 0.79
CA VAL A 117 10.19 -8.95 0.67
C VAL A 117 10.38 -9.27 -0.81
N ASP A 118 11.51 -9.89 -1.14
CA ASP A 118 11.86 -10.30 -2.50
C ASP A 118 11.42 -11.75 -2.77
N THR A 119 11.42 -12.59 -1.72
CA THR A 119 10.78 -13.91 -1.75
C THR A 119 10.01 -14.18 -0.45
N ILE A 120 9.07 -15.11 -0.55
CA ILE A 120 8.31 -15.57 0.61
C ILE A 120 8.10 -17.08 0.55
N THR A 121 8.22 -17.76 1.69
CA THR A 121 7.82 -19.16 1.78
C THR A 121 6.29 -19.27 1.66
N PRO A 122 5.73 -20.33 1.04
CA PRO A 122 4.28 -20.47 0.92
C PRO A 122 3.58 -20.45 2.28
N GLY A 123 2.71 -19.46 2.48
CA GLY A 123 1.82 -19.40 3.64
C GLY A 123 0.64 -20.38 3.58
N ASN A 124 -0.10 -20.43 4.68
CA ASN A 124 -1.30 -21.25 4.85
C ASN A 124 -2.48 -20.41 5.42
N GLU A 125 -3.60 -21.06 5.71
CA GLU A 125 -4.81 -20.38 6.21
C GLU A 125 -4.61 -19.73 7.59
N ASP A 126 -3.69 -20.22 8.41
CA ASP A 126 -3.41 -19.67 9.73
C ASP A 126 -2.66 -18.34 9.59
N ASP A 127 -1.75 -18.24 8.61
CA ASP A 127 -1.08 -17.00 8.25
C ASP A 127 -2.08 -15.93 7.78
N VAL A 128 -3.09 -16.34 7.00
CA VAL A 128 -4.18 -15.45 6.57
C VAL A 128 -4.97 -14.94 7.78
N ARG A 129 -5.35 -15.81 8.71
CA ARG A 129 -6.07 -15.40 9.93
C ARG A 129 -5.24 -14.46 10.81
N ALA A 130 -3.93 -14.73 10.96
CA ALA A 130 -3.02 -13.85 11.68
C ALA A 130 -2.92 -12.48 10.99
N ALA A 131 -2.72 -12.45 9.67
CA ALA A 131 -2.64 -11.22 8.90
C ALA A 131 -3.93 -10.39 9.00
N VAL A 132 -5.10 -11.02 8.88
CA VAL A 132 -6.40 -10.35 9.05
C VAL A 132 -6.53 -9.78 10.47
N THR A 133 -6.17 -10.54 11.50
CA THR A 133 -6.25 -10.08 12.91
C THR A 133 -5.39 -8.83 13.13
N VAL A 134 -4.13 -8.87 12.68
CA VAL A 134 -3.21 -7.71 12.76
C VAL A 134 -3.69 -6.55 11.91
N ARG A 135 -4.27 -6.81 10.73
CA ARG A 135 -4.80 -5.77 9.85
C ARG A 135 -5.94 -5.00 10.50
N GLU A 136 -6.88 -5.70 11.14
CA GLU A 136 -8.01 -5.06 11.82
C GLU A 136 -7.53 -4.24 13.02
N ALA A 137 -6.58 -4.76 13.81
CA ALA A 137 -5.94 -4.01 14.88
C ALA A 137 -5.22 -2.76 14.36
N ALA A 138 -4.43 -2.89 13.27
CA ALA A 138 -3.76 -1.75 12.65
C ALA A 138 -4.76 -0.70 12.16
N TYR A 139 -5.83 -1.09 11.47
CA TYR A 139 -6.87 -0.17 11.00
C TYR A 139 -7.54 0.59 12.14
N ARG A 140 -7.86 -0.12 13.23
CA ARG A 140 -8.41 0.49 14.46
C ARG A 140 -7.47 1.56 15.00
N LEU A 141 -6.21 1.22 15.27
CA LEU A 141 -5.23 2.14 15.84
C LEU A 141 -4.94 3.34 14.92
N ILE A 142 -4.89 3.12 13.60
CA ILE A 142 -4.76 4.22 12.63
C ILE A 142 -5.95 5.18 12.70
N THR A 143 -7.16 4.64 12.89
CA THR A 143 -8.38 5.44 13.04
C THR A 143 -8.37 6.21 14.35
N ASP A 144 -8.11 5.54 15.48
CA ASP A 144 -8.01 6.16 16.81
C ASP A 144 -7.01 7.32 16.77
N ARG A 145 -5.81 7.09 16.18
CA ARG A 145 -4.79 8.14 16.06
C ARG A 145 -5.25 9.32 15.21
N ARG A 146 -5.89 9.05 14.06
CA ARG A 146 -6.38 10.10 13.15
C ARG A 146 -7.46 10.96 13.81
N LEU A 147 -8.29 10.35 14.65
CA LEU A 147 -9.37 11.02 15.36
C LEU A 147 -8.90 11.69 16.66
N GLY A 148 -7.66 11.45 17.10
CA GLY A 148 -7.14 11.97 18.36
C GLY A 148 -7.70 11.24 19.58
N GLU A 149 -8.16 10.00 19.39
CA GLU A 149 -8.72 9.15 20.43
C GLU A 149 -7.60 8.36 21.13
N GLU A 150 -7.89 7.88 22.35
CA GLU A 150 -7.03 6.92 23.02
C GLU A 150 -7.03 5.60 22.27
N PHE A 151 -5.88 4.93 22.27
CA PHE A 151 -5.74 3.67 21.59
C PHE A 151 -6.51 2.54 22.27
N ASP A 152 -7.23 1.78 21.45
CA ASP A 152 -7.83 0.53 21.90
C ASP A 152 -6.76 -0.44 22.44
N ARG A 153 -6.98 -0.94 23.66
CA ARG A 153 -5.99 -1.75 24.40
C ARG A 153 -5.78 -3.12 23.78
N GLU A 154 -6.83 -3.73 23.24
CA GLU A 154 -6.75 -5.06 22.62
C GLU A 154 -6.04 -4.96 21.28
N ALA A 155 -6.40 -3.97 20.45
CA ALA A 155 -5.71 -3.69 19.19
C ALA A 155 -4.23 -3.38 19.42
N LEU A 156 -3.88 -2.62 20.47
CA LEU A 156 -2.49 -2.39 20.88
C LEU A 156 -1.78 -3.69 21.22
N ALA A 157 -2.41 -4.59 21.98
CA ALA A 157 -1.80 -5.86 22.36
C ALA A 157 -1.54 -6.74 21.14
N VAL A 158 -2.51 -6.83 20.21
CA VAL A 158 -2.38 -7.59 18.96
C VAL A 158 -1.24 -7.04 18.10
N LEU A 159 -1.23 -5.72 17.83
CA LEU A 159 -0.22 -5.10 16.98
C LEU A 159 1.18 -5.26 17.59
N ASN A 160 1.32 -4.99 18.89
CA ASN A 160 2.61 -5.10 19.58
C ASN A 160 3.08 -6.56 19.72
N GLY A 161 2.16 -7.51 19.85
CA GLY A 161 2.48 -8.94 19.80
C GLY A 161 3.13 -9.30 18.46
N ALA A 162 2.46 -8.99 17.35
CA ALA A 162 2.99 -9.22 16.02
C ALA A 162 4.31 -8.46 15.76
N ALA A 163 4.44 -7.23 16.25
CA ALA A 163 5.67 -6.45 16.09
C ALA A 163 6.88 -7.04 16.86
N ARG A 164 6.66 -7.83 17.91
CA ARG A 164 7.72 -8.48 18.69
C ARG A 164 8.29 -9.73 18.02
N GLU A 165 7.56 -10.33 17.08
CA GLU A 165 8.03 -11.47 16.31
C GLU A 165 9.30 -11.13 15.51
N LEU A 166 10.02 -12.18 15.10
CA LEU A 166 11.26 -12.04 14.35
C LEU A 166 11.02 -11.20 13.08
N PRO A 167 11.74 -10.08 12.90
CA PRO A 167 11.59 -9.29 11.70
C PRO A 167 12.27 -10.00 10.53
N VAL A 168 11.95 -9.52 9.34
CA VAL A 168 12.70 -9.88 8.14
C VAL A 168 14.11 -9.28 8.22
N THR A 169 15.12 -10.08 7.87
CA THR A 169 16.53 -9.65 7.89
C THR A 169 17.03 -9.52 6.46
N PRO A 170 17.25 -8.29 5.96
CA PRO A 170 17.82 -8.08 4.63
C PRO A 170 19.24 -8.62 4.54
N GLN A 171 19.59 -9.20 3.39
CA GLN A 171 20.90 -9.75 3.10
C GLN A 171 21.49 -9.09 1.86
N LEU A 172 22.82 -8.99 1.81
CA LEU A 172 23.52 -8.57 0.60
C LEU A 172 23.93 -9.82 -0.19
N THR A 173 23.45 -9.93 -1.42
CA THR A 173 23.81 -11.01 -2.36
C THR A 173 24.61 -10.43 -3.53
N PRO A 174 25.27 -11.25 -4.37
CA PRO A 174 25.90 -10.76 -5.59
C PRO A 174 24.96 -10.02 -6.56
N ALA A 175 23.65 -10.28 -6.50
CA ALA A 175 22.64 -9.59 -7.31
C ALA A 175 22.15 -8.26 -6.67
N GLY A 176 22.59 -7.96 -5.44
CA GLY A 176 22.16 -6.79 -4.68
C GLY A 176 21.50 -7.17 -3.35
N ARG A 177 20.81 -6.18 -2.76
CA ARG A 177 20.04 -6.38 -1.52
C ARG A 177 18.88 -7.33 -1.83
N HIS A 178 18.75 -8.39 -1.03
CA HIS A 178 17.73 -9.41 -1.16
C HIS A 178 17.11 -9.73 0.20
N THR A 179 15.86 -10.14 0.20
CA THR A 179 15.03 -10.24 1.39
C THR A 179 14.15 -11.48 1.31
N ASP A 180 14.55 -12.56 1.98
CA ASP A 180 13.73 -13.76 2.14
C ASP A 180 12.95 -13.73 3.46
N ALA A 181 11.70 -14.17 3.43
CA ALA A 181 10.85 -14.15 4.62
C ALA A 181 9.88 -15.33 4.69
N THR A 182 9.48 -15.67 5.91
CA THR A 182 8.22 -16.38 6.17
C THR A 182 7.05 -15.38 6.26
N PRO A 183 5.79 -15.81 6.09
CA PRO A 183 4.62 -14.95 6.30
C PRO A 183 4.60 -14.27 7.67
N ALA A 184 4.97 -14.98 8.73
CA ALA A 184 5.06 -14.42 10.08
C ALA A 184 6.08 -13.26 10.18
N GLN A 185 7.27 -13.41 9.58
CA GLN A 185 8.28 -12.35 9.57
C GLN A 185 7.83 -11.14 8.72
N ALA A 186 7.21 -11.39 7.57
CA ALA A 186 6.66 -10.34 6.72
C ALA A 186 5.55 -9.55 7.46
N LEU A 187 4.66 -10.26 8.18
CA LEU A 187 3.63 -9.65 9.02
C LEU A 187 4.24 -8.83 10.17
N ALA A 188 5.28 -9.34 10.83
CA ALA A 188 6.00 -8.62 11.88
C ALA A 188 6.58 -7.30 11.36
N THR A 189 7.08 -7.30 10.11
CA THR A 189 7.60 -6.10 9.45
C THR A 189 6.49 -5.07 9.21
N VAL A 190 5.32 -5.48 8.74
CA VAL A 190 4.14 -4.60 8.58
C VAL A 190 3.68 -4.03 9.93
N ALA A 191 3.65 -4.87 10.98
CA ALA A 191 3.27 -4.45 12.32
C ALA A 191 4.24 -3.38 12.86
N ARG A 192 5.55 -3.57 12.68
CA ARG A 192 6.58 -2.57 13.05
C ARG A 192 6.44 -1.28 12.24
N GLN A 193 6.19 -1.37 10.93
CA GLN A 193 5.92 -0.18 10.11
C GLN A 193 4.67 0.58 10.58
N THR A 194 3.66 -0.13 11.07
CA THR A 194 2.47 0.50 11.67
C THR A 194 2.84 1.23 12.96
N VAL A 195 3.65 0.63 13.83
CA VAL A 195 4.16 1.29 15.04
C VAL A 195 4.91 2.58 14.67
N GLU A 196 5.88 2.50 13.75
CA GLU A 196 6.67 3.66 13.32
C GLU A 196 5.80 4.76 12.67
N LEU A 197 4.80 4.37 11.86
CA LEU A 197 3.86 5.31 11.27
C LEU A 197 3.08 6.07 12.34
N LEU A 198 2.61 5.35 13.37
CA LEU A 198 1.80 5.92 14.44
C LEU A 198 2.65 6.68 15.46
N SER A 199 3.95 6.45 15.60
CA SER A 199 4.84 7.27 16.45
C SER A 199 5.57 8.37 15.67
N GLY A 200 5.47 8.37 14.35
CA GLY A 200 6.29 9.18 13.46
C GLY A 200 5.73 10.56 13.12
N PRO A 201 6.51 11.35 12.36
CA PRO A 201 6.16 12.72 11.96
C PRO A 201 5.04 12.78 10.91
N ASP A 202 4.69 11.66 10.28
CA ASP A 202 3.64 11.60 9.25
C ASP A 202 2.22 11.60 9.84
N VAL A 203 2.05 11.43 11.17
CA VAL A 203 0.73 11.39 11.84
C VAL A 203 -0.17 12.58 11.48
N PRO A 204 0.28 13.85 11.50
CA PRO A 204 -0.56 14.98 11.13
C PRO A 204 -0.97 15.00 9.64
N LEU A 205 -0.30 14.21 8.81
CA LEU A 205 -0.57 14.10 7.37
C LEU A 205 -1.58 13.01 7.03
N LEU A 206 -2.03 12.22 8.03
CA LEU A 206 -2.99 11.15 7.82
C LEU A 206 -4.37 11.72 7.47
N LYS A 207 -4.91 11.26 6.34
CA LYS A 207 -6.26 11.59 5.90
C LYS A 207 -7.00 10.35 5.46
N GLU A 208 -8.29 10.34 5.71
CA GLU A 208 -9.17 9.37 5.09
C GLU A 208 -9.59 9.84 3.70
N CYS A 209 -9.79 8.90 2.77
CA CYS A 209 -10.28 9.21 1.44
C CYS A 209 -11.66 9.90 1.51
N GLY A 210 -11.84 10.99 0.77
CA GLY A 210 -13.10 11.72 0.70
C GLY A 210 -14.23 10.98 -0.04
N ASN A 211 -13.98 9.76 -0.55
CA ASN A 211 -15.02 8.97 -1.23
C ASN A 211 -15.84 8.27 -0.16
N PRO A 212 -17.16 8.52 -0.05
CA PRO A 212 -17.97 7.93 1.01
C PRO A 212 -17.84 6.40 1.10
N GLU A 213 -17.70 5.75 -0.04
CA GLU A 213 -17.53 4.30 -0.20
C GLU A 213 -16.10 3.80 0.06
N CYS A 214 -15.11 4.70 0.21
CA CYS A 214 -13.72 4.35 0.43
C CYS A 214 -13.31 4.67 1.86
N THR A 215 -12.80 3.65 2.55
CA THR A 215 -12.39 3.75 3.95
C THR A 215 -10.88 3.76 4.13
N ARG A 216 -10.12 4.00 3.03
CA ARG A 216 -8.65 4.00 3.06
C ARG A 216 -8.12 5.26 3.73
N VAL A 217 -7.12 5.09 4.57
CA VAL A 217 -6.31 6.18 5.13
C VAL A 217 -5.01 6.29 4.33
N TYR A 218 -4.54 7.50 4.08
CA TYR A 218 -3.32 7.78 3.31
C TYR A 218 -2.54 8.95 3.91
N ILE A 219 -1.27 9.06 3.58
CA ILE A 219 -0.42 10.21 3.91
C ILE A 219 -0.57 11.27 2.82
N ASP A 220 -1.02 12.47 3.18
CA ASP A 220 -1.14 13.60 2.26
C ASP A 220 0.16 14.42 2.20
N ARG A 221 1.10 13.96 1.36
CA ARG A 221 2.32 14.71 1.03
C ARG A 221 2.15 15.72 -0.11
N SER A 222 0.91 16.03 -0.51
CA SER A 222 0.68 17.02 -1.57
C SER A 222 0.99 18.44 -1.10
N ARG A 223 1.34 19.33 -2.04
CA ARG A 223 1.62 20.73 -1.71
C ARG A 223 0.41 21.39 -1.04
N GLY A 224 0.60 21.81 0.21
CA GLY A 224 -0.46 22.40 1.02
C GLY A 224 -1.54 21.43 1.47
N MET A 225 -1.27 20.11 1.45
CA MET A 225 -2.18 19.05 1.92
C MET A 225 -3.58 19.20 1.32
N ARG A 226 -3.67 19.28 -0.01
CA ARG A 226 -4.94 19.52 -0.74
C ARG A 226 -5.50 18.27 -1.38
N ARG A 227 -4.83 17.11 -1.25
CA ARG A 227 -5.33 15.84 -1.78
C ARG A 227 -6.59 15.45 -1.00
N GLN A 228 -7.65 15.15 -1.75
CA GLN A 228 -8.94 14.70 -1.20
C GLN A 228 -9.17 13.19 -1.34
N TRP A 229 -8.39 12.50 -2.17
CA TRP A 229 -8.62 11.11 -2.54
C TRP A 229 -7.36 10.28 -2.39
N CYS A 230 -7.48 9.05 -1.90
CA CYS A 230 -6.36 8.11 -1.75
C CYS A 230 -5.71 7.69 -3.08
N GLY A 231 -6.21 8.10 -4.24
CA GLY A 231 -5.63 7.81 -5.55
C GLY A 231 -6.52 8.35 -6.65
N MET A 232 -5.92 8.90 -7.71
CA MET A 232 -6.68 9.47 -8.83
C MET A 232 -7.43 8.38 -9.59
N GLU A 233 -6.75 7.29 -9.94
CA GLU A 233 -7.34 6.16 -10.67
C GLU A 233 -8.36 5.38 -9.84
N SER A 234 -8.05 5.13 -8.56
CA SER A 234 -8.88 4.28 -7.71
C SER A 234 -10.15 4.97 -7.20
N CYS A 235 -10.06 6.23 -6.75
CA CYS A 235 -11.19 6.95 -6.13
C CYS A 235 -11.53 8.27 -6.83
N GLY A 236 -10.53 9.04 -7.27
CA GLY A 236 -10.75 10.35 -7.87
C GLY A 236 -11.60 10.29 -9.13
N ASN A 237 -11.34 9.33 -10.02
CA ASN A 237 -12.11 9.12 -11.25
C ASN A 237 -13.53 8.62 -10.94
N LYS A 238 -13.67 7.70 -9.98
CA LYS A 238 -14.98 7.18 -9.55
C LYS A 238 -15.88 8.28 -9.01
N TYR A 239 -15.34 9.16 -8.16
CA TYR A 239 -16.09 10.28 -7.61
C TYR A 239 -16.50 11.29 -8.69
N LYS A 240 -15.58 11.68 -9.57
CA LYS A 240 -15.87 12.59 -10.70
C LYS A 240 -16.97 12.03 -11.61
N ALA A 241 -16.92 10.74 -11.92
CA ALA A 241 -17.93 10.06 -12.73
C ALA A 241 -19.30 10.03 -12.04
N ALA A 242 -19.35 9.72 -10.74
CA ALA A 242 -20.58 9.76 -9.96
C ALA A 242 -21.20 11.16 -9.93
N ALA A 243 -20.40 12.20 -9.66
CA ALA A 243 -20.86 13.58 -9.64
C ALA A 243 -21.36 14.06 -11.01
N TYR A 244 -20.69 13.66 -12.10
CA TYR A 244 -21.15 13.96 -13.46
C TYR A 244 -22.50 13.31 -13.78
N ARG A 245 -22.68 12.03 -13.41
CA ARG A 245 -23.96 11.31 -13.59
C ARG A 245 -25.09 11.95 -12.79
N ALA A 246 -24.83 12.35 -11.54
CA ALA A 246 -25.82 13.05 -10.71
C ALA A 246 -26.27 14.37 -11.36
N ARG A 247 -25.32 15.19 -11.84
CA ARG A 247 -25.65 16.44 -12.54
C ARG A 247 -26.49 16.22 -13.80
N LYS A 248 -26.17 15.21 -14.61
CA LYS A 248 -26.97 14.86 -15.80
C LYS A 248 -28.39 14.42 -15.45
N LYS A 249 -28.56 13.66 -14.37
CA LYS A 249 -29.89 13.24 -13.90
C LYS A 249 -30.71 14.43 -13.40
N THR A 250 -30.09 15.36 -12.67
CA THR A 250 -30.75 16.60 -12.24
C THR A 250 -31.12 17.50 -13.41
N ALA A 251 -30.24 17.64 -14.40
CA ALA A 251 -30.54 18.40 -15.62
C ALA A 251 -31.70 17.78 -16.42
N ALA A 252 -31.66 16.47 -16.66
CA ALA A 252 -32.75 15.76 -17.36
C ALA A 252 -34.09 15.79 -16.59
N ALA A 253 -34.05 15.78 -15.25
CA ALA A 253 -35.25 15.90 -14.43
C ALA A 253 -35.81 17.34 -14.42
N ALA A 254 -34.97 18.36 -14.53
CA ALA A 254 -35.40 19.75 -14.67
C ALA A 254 -35.99 20.02 -16.07
N ASP A 255 -35.39 19.44 -17.11
CA ASP A 255 -35.88 19.53 -18.49
C ASP A 255 -37.21 18.78 -18.67
N ALA A 256 -37.43 17.68 -17.95
CA ALA A 256 -38.70 16.93 -17.98
C ALA A 256 -39.83 17.55 -17.12
N ALA A 257 -39.50 18.52 -16.27
CA ALA A 257 -40.45 19.22 -15.41
C ALA A 257 -40.82 20.63 -15.94
N SER A 258 -40.23 21.03 -17.08
CA SER A 258 -40.52 22.28 -17.80
C SER A 258 -41.37 21.99 -19.04
#